data_AF-A0A1S3IBR5-F1
#
_entry.id   AF-A0A1S3IBR5-F1
#
_cell.length_a   1.000
_cell.length_b   1.000
_cell.length_c   1.000
_cell.angle_alpha   90.00
_cell.angle_beta   90.00
_cell.angle_gamma   90.00
#
_symmetry.space_group_name_H-M   'P 1'
#
loop_
_entity.id
_entity.type
_entity.pdbx_description
1 polymer ?
#
loop_
_entity_poly.entity_id
_entity_poly.type
_entity_poly.pdbx_seq_one_letter_code
_entity_poly.pdbx_strand_id
1 'polypeptide(L)'
;MEQSHLMYEELEEDVAIVTFGKHGDNTLLTLTNDYDAVRRVLDILTPEGMTPMTRGLVEAQNELQRHSGSLRVAGRRVRSRILVFTDGIPSDGDTDFGSADLTAPSVSGTYKVMSALQLYSKNENVSNKARISFIACGSNANKTFMESASQVVDGLCLDAGNTEDMRGLGAYYRRMVLACRFAAPFKTTESMRDLCLTSFDTFKPWFQATNTFPLTEEDKTDHELREIYQLLLDMKEEDRRHHEVEGEADPTLQVSMPIGTRVVRGPDWKWENQDGEGPGTVVGYGKGSWVRVHWDYTDHDNIYRYGGPECAYDVWICEEAKKMDEGKLIDVGVRVKRGPDWRYGDQDGGNGTIGVVYKVEENGKVKVRWPKGKNCIYRFGYDGKFDLTIVEDEGAGGTASGGAPQMDEDSGMIVVWQWKSNGMWLMYPEYVSRQLEQAYKRDRTGSCSVEVHSLRRHINFSSMTDHCSDIDETFEVQRLVMTQEEYEASKE
;
A
#
# COMPACT_ATOMS: atom_id res chain seq x y z
N MET A 1 -12.11 -17.99 37.66
CA MET A 1 -13.03 -17.72 36.55
C MET A 1 -13.08 -16.22 36.22
N GLU A 2 -13.07 -15.29 37.18
CA GLU A 2 -13.00 -13.84 36.87
C GLU A 2 -11.62 -13.38 36.37
N GLN A 3 -10.50 -13.93 36.88
CA GLN A 3 -9.16 -13.54 36.42
C GLN A 3 -8.78 -14.02 35.01
N SER A 4 -9.41 -15.09 34.52
CA SER A 4 -9.26 -15.53 33.13
C SER A 4 -10.07 -14.68 32.16
N HIS A 5 -11.12 -13.99 32.66
CA HIS A 5 -12.00 -13.16 31.85
C HIS A 5 -11.32 -11.84 31.45
N LEU A 6 -10.54 -11.24 32.36
CA LEU A 6 -9.80 -9.99 32.15
C LEU A 6 -8.58 -10.10 31.22
N MET A 7 -8.10 -11.31 30.88
CA MET A 7 -6.89 -11.48 30.06
C MET A 7 -7.12 -11.46 28.54
N TYR A 8 -8.38 -11.64 28.11
CA TYR A 8 -8.76 -11.68 26.69
C TYR A 8 -9.81 -10.62 26.32
N GLU A 9 -10.19 -9.72 27.24
CA GLU A 9 -11.08 -8.58 26.98
C GLU A 9 -10.58 -7.63 25.86
N GLU A 10 -9.33 -7.78 25.40
CA GLU A 10 -8.77 -6.98 24.29
C GLU A 10 -8.87 -7.65 22.90
N LEU A 11 -9.35 -8.89 22.80
CA LEU A 11 -9.44 -9.61 21.51
C LEU A 11 -10.90 -9.75 21.08
N GLU A 12 -11.45 -8.68 20.55
CA GLU A 12 -12.73 -8.68 19.86
C GLU A 12 -12.52 -8.92 18.35
N GLU A 13 -13.38 -9.76 17.77
CA GLU A 13 -13.41 -10.00 16.33
C GLU A 13 -14.55 -9.19 15.72
N ASP A 14 -14.23 -8.44 14.67
CA ASP A 14 -15.27 -7.87 13.80
C ASP A 14 -15.83 -8.98 12.90
N VAL A 15 -17.13 -9.19 12.96
CA VAL A 15 -17.84 -10.19 12.18
C VAL A 15 -18.82 -9.49 11.22
N ALA A 16 -18.81 -9.90 9.96
CA ALA A 16 -19.79 -9.51 8.97
C ALA A 16 -20.57 -10.76 8.51
N ILE A 17 -21.84 -10.58 8.18
CA ILE A 17 -22.69 -11.64 7.64
C ILE A 17 -23.08 -11.25 6.22
N VAL A 18 -22.56 -12.03 5.27
CA VAL A 18 -22.87 -11.92 3.84
C VAL A 18 -23.62 -13.17 3.40
N THR A 19 -24.76 -12.97 2.75
CA THR A 19 -25.60 -14.01 2.16
C THR A 19 -25.54 -13.99 0.65
N PHE A 20 -25.74 -15.15 0.05
CA PHE A 20 -25.98 -15.32 -1.38
C PHE A 20 -27.07 -16.37 -1.52
N GLY A 21 -28.13 -16.06 -2.27
CA GLY A 21 -29.34 -16.88 -2.31
C GLY A 21 -30.47 -16.18 -3.06
N LYS A 22 -31.70 -16.50 -2.68
CA LYS A 22 -32.94 -15.89 -3.21
C LYS A 22 -33.00 -14.36 -3.09
N HIS A 23 -32.41 -13.80 -2.04
CA HIS A 23 -32.46 -12.36 -1.77
C HIS A 23 -31.24 -11.66 -2.40
N GLY A 24 -31.51 -10.57 -3.12
CA GLY A 24 -30.49 -9.81 -3.85
C GLY A 24 -29.62 -8.89 -2.97
N ASP A 25 -29.97 -8.72 -1.69
CA ASP A 25 -29.17 -8.00 -0.70
C ASP A 25 -28.16 -8.98 -0.10
N ASN A 26 -26.88 -8.73 -0.39
CA ASN A 26 -25.83 -9.68 -0.05
C ASN A 26 -25.23 -9.43 1.34
N THR A 27 -25.25 -8.22 1.89
CA THR A 27 -24.67 -7.94 3.22
C THR A 27 -25.78 -7.67 4.22
N LEU A 28 -26.02 -8.61 5.13
CA LEU A 28 -27.05 -8.48 6.18
C LEU A 28 -26.52 -7.79 7.43
N LEU A 29 -25.22 -7.93 7.69
CA LEU A 29 -24.52 -7.27 8.78
C LEU A 29 -23.12 -6.89 8.30
N THR A 30 -22.80 -5.61 8.37
CA THR A 30 -21.44 -5.10 8.12
C THR A 30 -20.52 -5.51 9.27
N LEU A 31 -19.20 -5.43 9.07
CA LEU A 31 -18.21 -5.73 10.11
C LEU A 31 -18.55 -5.02 11.44
N THR A 32 -18.73 -5.81 12.50
CA THR A 32 -19.06 -5.31 13.84
C THR A 32 -18.61 -6.29 14.92
N ASN A 33 -18.28 -5.75 16.09
CA ASN A 33 -18.05 -6.49 17.34
C ASN A 33 -19.34 -6.65 18.18
N ASP A 34 -20.51 -6.19 17.70
CA ASP A 34 -21.80 -6.44 18.36
C ASP A 34 -22.28 -7.89 18.11
N TYR A 35 -21.82 -8.80 18.96
CA TYR A 35 -22.18 -10.22 18.89
C TYR A 35 -23.67 -10.48 19.11
N ASP A 36 -24.39 -9.59 19.80
CA ASP A 36 -25.84 -9.70 19.94
C ASP A 36 -26.55 -9.38 18.61
N ALA A 37 -26.04 -8.40 17.84
CA ALA A 37 -26.51 -8.15 16.47
C ALA A 37 -26.24 -9.34 15.54
N VAL A 38 -25.03 -9.90 15.61
CA VAL A 38 -24.66 -11.12 14.88
C VAL A 38 -25.66 -12.24 15.18
N ARG A 39 -25.92 -12.51 16.46
CA ARG A 39 -26.85 -13.57 16.89
C ARG A 39 -28.27 -13.34 16.39
N ARG A 40 -28.79 -12.11 16.50
CA ARG A 40 -30.13 -11.76 15.99
C ARG A 40 -30.28 -12.02 14.49
N VAL A 41 -29.25 -11.71 13.70
CA VAL A 41 -29.27 -11.98 12.25
C VAL A 41 -29.20 -13.49 11.99
N LEU A 42 -28.33 -14.22 12.68
CA LEU A 42 -28.23 -15.68 12.54
C LEU A 42 -29.53 -16.42 12.89
N ASP A 43 -30.26 -15.95 13.92
CA ASP A 43 -31.51 -16.58 14.36
C ASP A 43 -32.66 -16.48 13.33
N ILE A 44 -32.59 -15.51 12.40
CA ILE A 44 -33.62 -15.29 11.38
C ILE A 44 -33.22 -15.80 9.98
N LEU A 45 -31.99 -16.28 9.81
CA LEU A 45 -31.49 -16.75 8.52
C LEU A 45 -32.15 -18.06 8.11
N THR A 46 -32.67 -18.09 6.87
CA THR A 46 -33.23 -19.31 6.25
C THR A 46 -32.56 -19.58 4.90
N PRO A 47 -32.13 -20.83 4.62
CA PRO A 47 -31.57 -21.18 3.32
C PRO A 47 -32.69 -21.21 2.27
N GLU A 48 -32.60 -20.34 1.26
CA GLU A 48 -33.59 -20.24 0.18
C GLU A 48 -32.96 -19.81 -1.16
N GLY A 49 -33.51 -20.35 -2.26
CA GLY A 49 -33.09 -20.02 -3.63
C GLY A 49 -31.90 -20.83 -4.11
N MET A 50 -31.39 -20.45 -5.28
CA MET A 50 -30.17 -21.00 -5.85
C MET A 50 -28.92 -20.35 -5.23
N THR A 51 -27.74 -20.91 -5.51
CA THR A 51 -26.46 -20.53 -4.88
C THR A 51 -25.53 -19.74 -5.81
N PRO A 52 -25.72 -18.41 -6.00
CA PRO A 52 -24.86 -17.55 -6.83
C PRO A 52 -23.55 -17.21 -6.10
N MET A 53 -22.75 -18.24 -5.83
CA MET A 53 -21.60 -18.20 -4.93
C MET A 53 -20.55 -17.14 -5.31
N THR A 54 -20.30 -16.91 -6.60
CA THR A 54 -19.36 -15.88 -7.06
C THR A 54 -19.74 -14.50 -6.52
N ARG A 55 -21.04 -14.17 -6.49
CA ARG A 55 -21.52 -12.87 -6.02
C ARG A 55 -21.33 -12.70 -4.52
N GLY A 56 -21.59 -13.76 -3.75
CA GLY A 56 -21.35 -13.77 -2.31
C GLY A 56 -19.87 -13.61 -1.96
N LEU A 57 -18.99 -14.30 -2.68
CA LEU A 57 -17.54 -14.16 -2.52
C LEU A 57 -17.06 -12.74 -2.83
N VAL A 58 -17.53 -12.15 -3.93
CA VAL A 58 -17.18 -10.77 -4.31
C VAL A 58 -17.70 -9.76 -3.28
N GLU A 59 -18.91 -9.94 -2.75
CA GLU A 59 -19.43 -9.04 -1.73
C GLU A 59 -18.67 -9.16 -0.41
N ALA A 60 -18.36 -10.37 0.05
CA ALA A 60 -17.55 -10.58 1.23
C ALA A 60 -16.16 -9.93 1.11
N GLN A 61 -15.55 -10.00 -0.08
CA GLN A 61 -14.31 -9.28 -0.36
C GLN A 61 -14.49 -7.77 -0.32
N ASN A 62 -15.55 -7.24 -0.94
CA ASN A 62 -15.82 -5.80 -0.93
C ASN A 62 -16.07 -5.29 0.48
N GLU A 63 -16.79 -6.04 1.32
CA GLU A 63 -17.02 -5.70 2.73
C GLU A 63 -15.70 -5.57 3.49
N LEU A 64 -14.80 -6.53 3.32
CA LEU A 64 -13.46 -6.45 3.89
C LEU A 64 -12.68 -5.24 3.33
N GLN A 65 -12.76 -4.93 2.04
CA GLN A 65 -12.06 -3.76 1.48
C GLN A 65 -12.61 -2.43 2.00
N ARG A 66 -13.92 -2.35 2.27
CA ARG A 66 -14.58 -1.12 2.74
C ARG A 66 -14.33 -0.87 4.22
N HIS A 67 -14.33 -1.93 5.02
CA HIS A 67 -14.47 -1.81 6.48
C HIS A 67 -13.37 -2.52 7.28
N SER A 68 -12.55 -3.39 6.68
CA SER A 68 -11.52 -4.12 7.41
C SER A 68 -10.26 -3.28 7.63
N GLY A 69 -9.82 -3.18 8.88
CA GLY A 69 -8.53 -2.59 9.25
C GLY A 69 -7.34 -3.54 9.06
N SER A 70 -6.13 -2.99 9.07
CA SER A 70 -4.90 -3.79 9.12
C SER A 70 -4.54 -4.09 10.57
N LEU A 71 -4.81 -5.31 11.05
CA LEU A 71 -4.38 -5.75 12.37
C LEU A 71 -2.92 -6.19 12.35
N ARG A 72 -2.09 -5.63 13.25
CA ARG A 72 -0.73 -6.12 13.52
C ARG A 72 -0.60 -6.57 14.97
N VAL A 73 -0.15 -7.81 15.16
CA VAL A 73 0.14 -8.39 16.48
C VAL A 73 1.64 -8.64 16.55
N ALA A 74 2.30 -7.98 17.51
CA ALA A 74 3.76 -8.05 17.69
C ALA A 74 4.55 -7.79 16.38
N GLY A 75 4.13 -6.77 15.63
CA GLY A 75 4.74 -6.35 14.36
C GLY A 75 4.31 -7.17 13.14
N ARG A 76 3.69 -8.34 13.32
CA ARG A 76 3.22 -9.22 12.24
C ARG A 76 1.78 -8.93 11.89
N ARG A 77 1.46 -8.91 10.61
CA ARG A 77 0.10 -8.70 10.09
C ARG A 77 -0.74 -9.97 10.31
N VAL A 78 -1.90 -9.79 10.91
CA VAL A 78 -2.94 -10.82 10.98
C VAL A 78 -3.91 -10.57 9.83
N ARG A 79 -4.04 -11.53 8.92
CA ARG A 79 -4.94 -11.43 7.76
C ARG A 79 -6.37 -11.75 8.16
N SER A 80 -7.32 -11.06 7.54
CA SER A 80 -8.75 -11.38 7.65
C SER A 80 -9.06 -12.77 7.06
N ARG A 81 -10.24 -13.31 7.37
CA ARG A 81 -10.71 -14.60 6.84
C ARG A 81 -12.12 -14.48 6.28
N ILE A 82 -12.42 -15.28 5.27
CA ILE A 82 -13.77 -15.47 4.74
C ILE A 82 -14.13 -16.94 4.96
N LEU A 83 -15.24 -17.17 5.68
CA LEU A 83 -15.78 -18.49 5.94
C LEU A 83 -17.05 -18.68 5.11
N VAL A 84 -17.01 -19.60 4.16
CA VAL A 84 -18.11 -19.84 3.20
C VAL A 84 -18.88 -21.08 3.64
N PHE A 85 -20.02 -20.89 4.28
CA PHE A 85 -20.95 -21.97 4.64
C PHE A 85 -21.84 -22.29 3.43
N THR A 86 -21.72 -23.49 2.87
CA THR A 86 -22.41 -23.87 1.63
C THR A 86 -22.53 -25.37 1.48
N ASP A 87 -23.52 -25.81 0.70
CA ASP A 87 -23.66 -27.17 0.21
C ASP A 87 -22.73 -27.49 -0.98
N GLY A 88 -22.04 -26.49 -1.54
CA GLY A 88 -21.10 -26.68 -2.65
C GLY A 88 -21.77 -26.87 -4.01
N ILE A 89 -23.01 -26.41 -4.19
CA ILE A 89 -23.76 -26.55 -5.45
C ILE A 89 -23.92 -25.17 -6.13
N PRO A 90 -22.89 -24.64 -6.80
CA PRO A 90 -22.97 -23.32 -7.41
C PRO A 90 -23.97 -23.26 -8.59
N SER A 91 -24.74 -22.17 -8.64
CA SER A 91 -25.64 -21.83 -9.74
C SER A 91 -25.04 -20.81 -10.71
N ASP A 92 -25.64 -20.67 -11.88
CA ASP A 92 -25.23 -19.74 -12.94
C ASP A 92 -25.94 -18.37 -12.89
N GLY A 93 -26.96 -18.24 -12.05
CA GLY A 93 -27.81 -17.06 -11.93
C GLY A 93 -27.10 -15.80 -11.44
N ASP A 94 -26.73 -14.91 -12.37
CA ASP A 94 -26.40 -13.52 -12.05
C ASP A 94 -27.66 -12.62 -11.97
N THR A 95 -28.80 -13.13 -12.45
CA THR A 95 -30.07 -12.39 -12.59
C THR A 95 -31.34 -13.17 -12.20
N ASP A 96 -31.29 -14.50 -12.19
CA ASP A 96 -32.38 -15.38 -11.73
C ASP A 96 -31.90 -16.20 -10.53
N PHE A 97 -32.50 -15.96 -9.37
CA PHE A 97 -32.15 -16.61 -8.11
C PHE A 97 -33.02 -17.83 -7.82
N GLY A 98 -34.02 -18.09 -8.66
CA GLY A 98 -34.99 -19.16 -8.47
C GLY A 98 -35.76 -19.08 -7.15
N SER A 99 -36.75 -19.96 -7.00
CA SER A 99 -37.44 -20.19 -5.72
C SER A 99 -37.04 -21.50 -5.05
N ALA A 100 -36.29 -22.36 -5.75
CA ALA A 100 -35.86 -23.66 -5.31
C ALA A 100 -34.37 -23.84 -5.64
N ASP A 101 -33.68 -24.52 -4.75
CA ASP A 101 -32.25 -24.80 -4.89
C ASP A 101 -31.99 -25.87 -5.97
N LEU A 102 -30.77 -25.87 -6.51
CA LEU A 102 -30.34 -26.86 -7.48
C LEU A 102 -29.93 -28.15 -6.76
N THR A 103 -30.28 -29.30 -7.33
CA THR A 103 -29.84 -30.60 -6.80
C THR A 103 -28.47 -31.03 -7.33
N ALA A 104 -27.93 -30.30 -8.31
CA ALA A 104 -26.65 -30.58 -8.96
C ALA A 104 -26.01 -29.26 -9.44
N PRO A 105 -24.67 -29.16 -9.42
CA PRO A 105 -23.98 -27.92 -9.72
C PRO A 105 -24.12 -27.54 -11.21
N SER A 106 -24.33 -26.26 -11.49
CA SER A 106 -24.28 -25.76 -12.87
C SER A 106 -22.84 -25.78 -13.36
N VAL A 107 -22.62 -26.31 -14.59
CA VAL A 107 -21.29 -26.27 -15.23
C VAL A 107 -20.79 -24.82 -15.35
N SER A 108 -21.68 -23.90 -15.74
CA SER A 108 -21.34 -22.48 -15.85
C SER A 108 -21.08 -21.85 -14.49
N GLY A 109 -21.92 -22.12 -13.48
CA GLY A 109 -21.72 -21.65 -12.11
C GLY A 109 -20.40 -22.13 -11.51
N THR A 110 -20.08 -23.42 -11.69
CA THR A 110 -18.82 -24.04 -11.24
C THR A 110 -17.62 -23.36 -11.85
N TYR A 111 -17.65 -23.13 -13.18
CA TYR A 111 -16.58 -22.43 -13.88
C TYR A 111 -16.42 -20.99 -13.36
N LYS A 112 -17.51 -20.24 -13.20
CA LYS A 112 -17.48 -18.87 -12.67
C LYS A 112 -16.85 -18.79 -11.29
N VAL A 113 -17.19 -19.71 -10.38
CA VAL A 113 -16.61 -19.73 -9.03
C VAL A 113 -15.12 -20.05 -9.09
N MET A 114 -14.73 -21.11 -9.80
CA MET A 114 -13.32 -21.50 -9.91
C MET A 114 -12.47 -20.40 -10.56
N SER A 115 -12.99 -19.74 -11.60
CA SER A 115 -12.33 -18.58 -12.21
C SER A 115 -12.20 -17.43 -11.21
N ALA A 116 -13.26 -17.06 -10.50
CA ALA A 116 -13.21 -15.99 -9.50
C ALA A 116 -12.17 -16.28 -8.39
N LEU A 117 -12.12 -17.52 -7.91
CA LEU A 117 -11.14 -17.98 -6.92
C LEU A 117 -9.71 -17.97 -7.48
N GLN A 118 -9.50 -18.38 -8.73
CA GLN A 118 -8.18 -18.32 -9.38
C GLN A 118 -7.70 -16.87 -9.55
N LEU A 119 -8.58 -15.98 -10.01
CA LEU A 119 -8.26 -14.55 -10.11
C LEU A 119 -7.92 -13.98 -8.73
N TYR A 120 -8.71 -14.33 -7.71
CA TYR A 120 -8.45 -13.93 -6.33
C TYR A 120 -7.10 -14.46 -5.81
N SER A 121 -6.80 -15.72 -6.05
CA SER A 121 -5.55 -16.37 -5.65
C SER A 121 -4.33 -15.69 -6.28
N LYS A 122 -4.41 -15.28 -7.55
CA LYS A 122 -3.33 -14.58 -8.26
C LYS A 122 -3.22 -13.09 -7.96
N ASN A 123 -4.27 -12.47 -7.43
CA ASN A 123 -4.27 -11.03 -7.14
C ASN A 123 -3.45 -10.75 -5.86
N GLU A 124 -2.21 -10.28 -6.02
CA GLU A 124 -1.31 -9.90 -4.92
C GLU A 124 -1.57 -8.46 -4.41
N ASN A 125 -2.34 -7.68 -5.16
CA ASN A 125 -2.60 -6.26 -4.90
C ASN A 125 -3.76 -5.97 -3.96
N VAL A 126 -4.42 -6.99 -3.41
CA VAL A 126 -5.53 -6.83 -2.45
C VAL A 126 -4.98 -6.45 -1.08
N SER A 127 -5.15 -5.19 -0.68
CA SER A 127 -4.96 -4.77 0.70
C SER A 127 -5.87 -5.62 1.59
N ASN A 128 -5.28 -6.46 2.42
CA ASN A 128 -5.99 -7.35 3.34
C ASN A 128 -6.67 -8.55 2.68
N LYS A 129 -5.95 -9.17 1.73
CA LYS A 129 -6.30 -10.48 1.15
C LYS A 129 -6.60 -11.50 2.25
N ALA A 130 -7.87 -11.87 2.35
CA ALA A 130 -8.35 -12.84 3.31
C ALA A 130 -8.08 -14.28 2.87
N ARG A 131 -7.86 -15.17 3.85
CA ARG A 131 -7.89 -16.61 3.59
C ARG A 131 -9.35 -17.04 3.44
N ILE A 132 -9.69 -17.71 2.34
CA ILE A 132 -11.04 -18.21 2.09
C ILE A 132 -11.07 -19.69 2.47
N SER A 133 -12.00 -20.09 3.33
CA SER A 133 -12.23 -21.49 3.69
C SER A 133 -13.70 -21.85 3.46
N PHE A 134 -13.94 -23.07 2.97
CA PHE A 134 -15.27 -23.60 2.69
C PHE A 134 -15.69 -24.53 3.83
N ILE A 135 -16.94 -24.39 4.27
CA ILE A 135 -17.55 -25.20 5.31
C ILE A 135 -18.73 -25.93 4.68
N ALA A 136 -18.59 -27.24 4.56
CA ALA A 136 -19.61 -28.11 3.99
C ALA A 136 -20.83 -28.18 4.91
N CYS A 137 -21.98 -27.77 4.39
CA CYS A 137 -23.24 -27.76 5.10
C CYS A 137 -24.23 -28.75 4.49
N GLY A 138 -24.83 -29.59 5.32
CA GLY A 138 -25.85 -30.58 4.91
C GLY A 138 -25.26 -31.92 4.49
N SER A 139 -26.12 -32.94 4.45
CA SER A 139 -25.71 -34.33 4.18
C SER A 139 -25.30 -34.59 2.73
N ASN A 140 -25.79 -33.75 1.80
CA ASN A 140 -25.56 -33.90 0.36
C ASN A 140 -24.54 -32.89 -0.18
N ALA A 141 -23.73 -32.30 0.71
CA ALA A 141 -22.77 -31.28 0.32
C ALA A 141 -21.74 -31.84 -0.68
N ASN A 142 -21.47 -31.10 -1.75
CA ASN A 142 -20.47 -31.45 -2.76
C ASN A 142 -19.06 -31.13 -2.25
N LYS A 143 -18.54 -32.01 -1.40
CA LYS A 143 -17.20 -31.89 -0.79
C LYS A 143 -16.09 -31.86 -1.82
N THR A 144 -16.20 -32.62 -2.90
CA THR A 144 -15.18 -32.65 -3.97
C THR A 144 -15.00 -31.30 -4.65
N PHE A 145 -16.09 -30.58 -4.90
CA PHE A 145 -16.03 -29.21 -5.42
C PHE A 145 -15.38 -28.26 -4.40
N MET A 146 -15.81 -28.30 -3.14
CA MET A 146 -15.26 -27.44 -2.09
C MET A 146 -13.78 -27.71 -1.81
N GLU A 147 -13.34 -28.96 -1.80
CA GLU A 147 -11.93 -29.34 -1.70
C GLU A 147 -11.10 -28.75 -2.85
N SER A 148 -11.61 -28.85 -4.08
CA SER A 148 -10.98 -28.26 -5.26
C SER A 148 -10.93 -26.74 -5.18
N ALA A 149 -12.01 -26.10 -4.73
CA ALA A 149 -12.10 -24.65 -4.54
C ALA A 149 -11.13 -24.15 -3.46
N SER A 150 -11.04 -24.84 -2.32
CA SER A 150 -10.11 -24.53 -1.24
C SER A 150 -8.66 -24.63 -1.69
N GLN A 151 -8.30 -25.66 -2.47
CA GLN A 151 -6.94 -25.80 -3.02
C GLN A 151 -6.52 -24.61 -3.89
N VAL A 152 -7.44 -24.05 -4.69
CA VAL A 152 -7.15 -22.89 -5.55
C VAL A 152 -6.70 -21.66 -4.75
N VAL A 153 -7.22 -21.48 -3.54
CA VAL A 153 -7.01 -20.27 -2.71
C VAL A 153 -6.16 -20.51 -1.47
N ASP A 154 -5.47 -21.65 -1.36
CA ASP A 154 -4.68 -22.04 -0.18
C ASP A 154 -5.56 -22.06 1.11
N GLY A 155 -6.83 -22.42 0.92
CA GLY A 155 -7.90 -22.46 1.91
C GLY A 155 -8.10 -23.81 2.58
N LEU A 156 -9.03 -23.89 3.52
CA LEU A 156 -9.45 -25.14 4.16
C LEU A 156 -10.83 -25.58 3.67
N CYS A 157 -11.07 -26.89 3.59
CA CYS A 157 -12.40 -27.46 3.42
C CYS A 157 -12.74 -28.22 4.72
N LEU A 158 -13.78 -27.77 5.42
CA LEU A 158 -14.19 -28.27 6.74
C LEU A 158 -15.61 -28.82 6.69
N ASP A 159 -15.98 -29.71 7.63
CA ASP A 159 -17.34 -30.25 7.72
C ASP A 159 -18.10 -29.64 8.91
N ALA A 160 -19.23 -28.97 8.65
CA ALA A 160 -20.06 -28.39 9.71
C ALA A 160 -20.61 -29.45 10.70
N GLY A 161 -20.74 -30.71 10.26
CA GLY A 161 -21.16 -31.82 11.10
C GLY A 161 -20.03 -32.38 11.99
N ASN A 162 -18.78 -31.97 11.76
CA ASN A 162 -17.63 -32.41 12.55
C ASN A 162 -17.33 -31.42 13.67
N THR A 163 -17.52 -31.85 14.92
CA THR A 163 -17.27 -31.03 16.12
C THR A 163 -15.82 -30.55 16.23
N GLU A 164 -14.85 -31.33 15.76
CA GLU A 164 -13.43 -30.95 15.82
C GLU A 164 -13.13 -29.79 14.85
N ASP A 165 -13.64 -29.88 13.62
CA ASP A 165 -13.51 -28.83 12.60
C ASP A 165 -14.14 -27.51 13.07
N MET A 166 -15.33 -27.57 13.67
CA MET A 166 -16.03 -26.38 14.17
C MET A 166 -15.35 -25.75 15.38
N ARG A 167 -14.74 -26.57 16.26
CA ARG A 167 -13.92 -26.06 17.37
C ARG A 167 -12.66 -25.36 16.86
N GLY A 168 -12.11 -25.82 15.73
CA GLY A 168 -11.00 -25.17 15.03
C GLY A 168 -11.30 -23.71 14.65
N LEU A 169 -12.52 -23.42 14.22
CA LEU A 169 -12.90 -22.09 13.70
C LEU A 169 -12.96 -20.99 14.76
N GLY A 170 -13.60 -21.28 15.91
CA GLY A 170 -13.93 -20.27 16.92
C GLY A 170 -12.77 -19.79 17.78
N ALA A 171 -11.74 -20.63 17.97
CA ALA A 171 -10.56 -20.26 18.76
C ALA A 171 -9.37 -19.78 17.90
N TYR A 172 -9.58 -19.62 16.59
CA TYR A 172 -8.49 -19.31 15.66
C TYR A 172 -7.77 -18.00 15.95
N TYR A 173 -8.48 -16.87 16.13
CA TYR A 173 -7.79 -15.58 16.31
C TYR A 173 -7.01 -15.54 17.61
N ARG A 174 -7.57 -16.10 18.67
CA ARG A 174 -6.86 -16.32 19.93
C ARG A 174 -5.56 -17.11 19.72
N ARG A 175 -5.61 -18.25 19.01
CA ARG A 175 -4.42 -19.05 18.66
C ARG A 175 -3.43 -18.27 17.80
N MET A 176 -3.91 -17.50 16.82
CA MET A 176 -3.09 -16.67 15.95
C MET A 176 -2.35 -15.58 16.72
N VAL A 177 -3.03 -14.91 17.66
CA VAL A 177 -2.40 -13.90 18.53
C VAL A 177 -1.30 -14.53 19.37
N LEU A 178 -1.55 -15.69 19.97
CA LEU A 178 -0.54 -16.42 20.74
C LEU A 178 0.64 -16.85 19.86
N ALA A 179 0.38 -17.32 18.65
CA ALA A 179 1.39 -17.67 17.67
C ALA A 179 2.26 -16.46 17.29
N CYS A 180 1.65 -15.31 16.96
CA CYS A 180 2.36 -14.07 16.64
C CYS A 180 3.23 -13.58 17.80
N ARG A 181 2.70 -13.61 19.04
CA ARG A 181 3.46 -13.22 20.24
C ARG A 181 4.62 -14.17 20.52
N PHE A 182 4.44 -15.47 20.34
CA PHE A 182 5.53 -16.45 20.43
C PHE A 182 6.59 -16.20 19.36
N ALA A 183 6.19 -15.86 18.14
CA ALA A 183 7.10 -15.58 17.03
C ALA A 183 7.82 -14.22 17.12
N ALA A 184 7.43 -13.34 18.06
CA ALA A 184 7.92 -11.96 18.17
C ALA A 184 9.41 -11.84 18.53
N PRO A 185 9.98 -12.67 19.44
CA PRO A 185 11.41 -12.58 19.80
C PRO A 185 12.35 -13.04 18.69
N PHE A 186 11.85 -13.74 17.66
CA PHE A 186 12.66 -14.30 16.59
C PHE A 186 12.90 -13.29 15.47
N LYS A 187 14.15 -13.15 15.03
CA LYS A 187 14.55 -12.23 13.95
C LYS A 187 13.96 -12.61 12.59
N THR A 188 13.89 -13.91 12.30
CA THR A 188 13.34 -14.45 11.05
C THR A 188 12.45 -15.65 11.33
N THR A 189 11.51 -15.93 10.42
CA THR A 189 10.65 -17.11 10.54
C THR A 189 11.47 -18.40 10.43
N GLU A 190 12.55 -18.40 9.64
CA GLU A 190 13.52 -19.52 9.56
C GLU A 190 14.21 -19.78 10.90
N SER A 191 14.71 -18.74 11.58
CA SER A 191 15.38 -18.90 12.88
C SER A 191 14.47 -19.53 13.96
N MET A 192 13.17 -19.22 13.89
CA MET A 192 12.15 -19.84 14.74
C MET A 192 11.94 -21.31 14.38
N ARG A 193 11.86 -21.63 13.08
CA ARG A 193 11.66 -22.99 12.59
C ARG A 193 12.79 -23.91 13.03
N ASP A 194 14.03 -23.47 12.85
CA ASP A 194 15.22 -24.26 13.17
C ASP A 194 15.39 -24.49 14.67
N LEU A 195 15.02 -23.51 15.51
CA LEU A 195 15.21 -23.59 16.95
C LEU A 195 14.08 -24.34 17.68
N CYS A 196 12.83 -24.08 17.29
CA CYS A 196 11.67 -24.47 18.07
C CYS A 196 10.66 -25.32 17.30
N LEU A 197 10.65 -25.31 15.97
CA LEU A 197 9.61 -25.99 15.18
C LEU A 197 10.07 -27.26 14.47
N THR A 198 11.25 -27.78 14.81
CA THR A 198 11.78 -29.05 14.28
C THR A 198 10.88 -30.25 14.61
N SER A 199 10.23 -30.24 15.77
CA SER A 199 9.20 -31.21 16.15
C SER A 199 8.23 -30.61 17.16
N PHE A 200 7.04 -31.19 17.26
CA PHE A 200 6.07 -30.79 18.28
C PHE A 200 6.61 -30.97 19.71
N ASP A 201 7.39 -32.03 19.95
CA ASP A 201 8.00 -32.32 21.25
C ASP A 201 9.07 -31.29 21.64
N THR A 202 9.71 -30.63 20.65
CA THR A 202 10.60 -29.49 20.86
C THR A 202 9.81 -28.20 21.08
N PHE A 203 8.76 -27.98 20.30
CA PHE A 203 7.93 -26.78 20.38
C PHE A 203 7.22 -26.62 21.73
N LYS A 204 6.57 -27.70 22.21
CA LYS A 204 5.74 -27.69 23.41
C LYS A 204 6.43 -27.10 24.65
N PRO A 205 7.64 -27.55 25.06
CA PRO A 205 8.33 -26.99 26.22
C PRO A 205 8.76 -25.54 25.98
N TRP A 206 9.18 -25.17 24.77
CA TRP A 206 9.53 -23.78 24.43
C TRP A 206 8.34 -22.84 24.59
N PHE A 207 7.19 -23.23 24.03
CA PHE A 207 5.98 -22.43 24.10
C PHE A 207 5.49 -22.28 25.55
N GLN A 208 5.52 -23.36 26.34
CA GLN A 208 5.09 -23.32 27.74
C GLN A 208 6.07 -22.56 28.65
N ALA A 209 7.36 -22.54 28.33
CA ALA A 209 8.38 -21.77 29.05
C ALA A 209 8.38 -20.28 28.69
N THR A 210 7.66 -19.89 27.63
CA THR A 210 7.61 -18.52 27.14
C THR A 210 6.85 -17.64 28.14
N ASN A 211 7.58 -16.79 28.85
CA ASN A 211 6.98 -15.86 29.84
C ASN A 211 6.59 -14.50 29.23
N THR A 212 6.58 -14.38 27.90
CA THR A 212 6.25 -13.11 27.21
C THR A 212 4.77 -12.77 27.28
N PHE A 213 3.90 -13.73 27.61
CA PHE A 213 2.48 -13.50 27.82
C PHE A 213 1.90 -14.61 28.74
N PRO A 214 0.87 -14.29 29.52
CA PRO A 214 0.24 -15.27 30.40
C PRO A 214 -0.56 -16.30 29.57
N LEU A 215 -0.40 -17.58 29.92
CA LEU A 215 -1.13 -18.71 29.33
C LEU A 215 -2.16 -19.25 30.32
N THR A 216 -3.39 -19.49 29.86
CA THR A 216 -4.40 -20.20 30.64
C THR A 216 -4.15 -21.71 30.66
N GLU A 217 -4.82 -22.44 31.53
CA GLU A 217 -4.75 -23.92 31.52
C GLU A 217 -5.34 -24.53 30.24
N GLU A 218 -6.28 -23.85 29.60
CA GLU A 218 -6.84 -24.26 28.31
C GLU A 218 -5.81 -24.18 27.18
N ASP A 219 -4.98 -23.11 27.16
CA ASP A 219 -3.89 -22.95 26.18
C ASP A 219 -2.84 -24.04 26.23
N LYS A 220 -2.65 -24.62 27.41
CA LYS A 220 -1.61 -25.62 27.64
C LYS A 220 -2.04 -27.03 27.21
N THR A 221 -3.29 -27.19 26.77
CA THR A 221 -3.78 -28.47 26.27
C THR A 221 -3.06 -28.86 24.98
N ASP A 222 -2.85 -30.17 24.83
CA ASP A 222 -2.08 -30.72 23.70
C ASP A 222 -2.73 -30.40 22.33
N HIS A 223 -4.06 -30.32 22.30
CA HIS A 223 -4.84 -29.93 21.12
C HIS A 223 -4.57 -28.47 20.74
N GLU A 224 -4.72 -27.53 21.67
CA GLU A 224 -4.47 -26.10 21.41
C GLU A 224 -3.03 -25.84 20.95
N LEU A 225 -2.06 -26.49 21.59
CA LEU A 225 -0.66 -26.37 21.21
C LEU A 225 -0.39 -26.92 19.80
N ARG A 226 -1.05 -28.01 19.38
CA ARG A 226 -0.91 -28.54 18.01
C ARG A 226 -1.47 -27.57 16.97
N GLU A 227 -2.62 -26.96 17.26
CA GLU A 227 -3.21 -25.97 16.37
C GLU A 227 -2.29 -24.73 16.22
N ILE A 228 -1.76 -24.21 17.34
CA ILE A 228 -0.81 -23.10 17.34
C ILE A 228 0.48 -23.48 16.59
N TYR A 229 0.98 -24.70 16.80
CA TYR A 229 2.15 -25.22 16.09
C TYR A 229 1.94 -25.23 14.58
N GLN A 230 0.76 -25.65 14.09
CA GLN A 230 0.44 -25.60 12.67
C GLN A 230 0.38 -24.17 12.13
N LEU A 231 -0.22 -23.23 12.88
CA LEU A 231 -0.22 -21.82 12.49
C LEU A 231 1.21 -21.26 12.34
N LEU A 232 2.13 -21.66 13.22
CA LEU A 232 3.54 -21.27 13.16
C LEU A 232 4.29 -21.88 11.97
N LEU A 233 3.96 -23.12 11.59
CA LEU A 233 4.51 -23.74 10.38
C LEU A 233 4.03 -23.03 9.11
N ASP A 234 2.73 -22.72 9.06
CA ASP A 234 2.07 -22.02 7.94
C ASP A 234 2.46 -20.53 7.83
N MET A 235 3.09 -19.95 8.85
CA MET A 235 3.57 -18.57 8.79
C MET A 235 4.58 -18.42 7.65
N LYS A 236 4.19 -17.69 6.61
CA LYS A 236 5.11 -17.24 5.56
C LYS A 236 5.94 -16.07 6.11
N GLU A 237 7.20 -15.98 5.73
CA GLU A 237 7.98 -14.78 6.03
C GLU A 237 7.27 -13.61 5.35
N GLU A 238 6.86 -12.62 6.13
CA GLU A 238 6.28 -11.42 5.52
C GLU A 238 7.34 -10.82 4.63
N ASP A 239 7.02 -10.71 3.34
CA ASP A 239 7.74 -9.84 2.45
C ASP A 239 7.84 -8.48 3.12
N ARG A 240 9.03 -8.18 3.68
CA ARG A 240 9.40 -6.85 4.17
C ARG A 240 9.26 -5.79 3.05
N ARG A 241 8.98 -6.23 1.82
CA ARG A 241 8.71 -5.45 0.60
C ARG A 241 7.51 -4.53 0.72
N HIS A 242 6.47 -4.89 1.49
CA HIS A 242 5.25 -4.06 1.64
C HIS A 242 5.15 -3.45 3.05
N HIS A 243 6.25 -2.87 3.51
CA HIS A 243 6.25 -2.03 4.68
C HIS A 243 5.59 -0.69 4.31
N GLU A 244 4.27 -0.60 4.14
CA GLU A 244 3.58 0.66 4.46
C GLU A 244 3.92 0.95 5.93
N VAL A 245 5.05 1.62 6.14
CA VAL A 245 5.48 2.10 7.44
C VAL A 245 4.58 3.30 7.67
N GLU A 246 3.46 3.07 8.33
CA GLU A 246 2.68 4.10 9.02
C GLU A 246 3.52 4.67 10.18
N GLY A 247 4.64 5.29 9.85
CA GLY A 247 5.24 6.32 10.66
C GLY A 247 4.81 7.64 10.04
N GLU A 248 4.31 8.57 10.85
CA GLU A 248 4.12 9.95 10.39
C GLU A 248 5.47 10.43 9.83
N ALA A 249 5.51 10.64 8.52
CA ALA A 249 6.69 11.18 7.87
C ALA A 249 6.95 12.59 8.41
N ASP A 250 8.21 12.95 8.57
CA ASP A 250 8.58 14.30 8.99
C ASP A 250 7.93 15.33 8.04
N PRO A 251 7.11 16.27 8.54
CA PRO A 251 6.46 17.28 7.69
C PRO A 251 7.45 18.04 6.81
N THR A 252 8.68 18.29 7.30
CA THR A 252 9.73 18.96 6.52
C THR A 252 10.25 18.10 5.37
N LEU A 253 10.20 16.78 5.49
CA LEU A 253 10.55 15.84 4.43
C LEU A 253 9.50 15.83 3.32
N GLN A 254 8.22 15.92 3.68
CA GLN A 254 7.13 15.96 2.69
C GLN A 254 7.23 17.21 1.79
N VAL A 255 7.76 18.30 2.34
CA VAL A 255 7.98 19.56 1.63
C VAL A 255 9.23 19.49 0.75
N SER A 256 10.34 18.98 1.28
CA SER A 256 11.61 18.92 0.54
C SER A 256 11.63 17.83 -0.53
N MET A 257 10.94 16.71 -0.30
CA MET A 257 10.85 15.56 -1.20
C MET A 257 9.39 15.12 -1.38
N PRO A 258 8.55 15.90 -2.07
CA PRO A 258 7.15 15.53 -2.28
C PRO A 258 7.02 14.24 -3.11
N ILE A 259 5.94 13.48 -2.89
CA ILE A 259 5.59 12.33 -3.73
C ILE A 259 5.52 12.74 -5.21
N GLY A 260 6.04 11.91 -6.11
CA GLY A 260 6.18 12.20 -7.53
C GLY A 260 7.47 12.92 -7.90
N THR A 261 8.31 13.30 -6.94
CA THR A 261 9.63 13.89 -7.20
C THR A 261 10.53 12.87 -7.89
N ARG A 262 11.21 13.31 -8.95
CA ARG A 262 12.17 12.49 -9.70
C ARG A 262 13.52 12.53 -9.01
N VAL A 263 14.17 11.38 -8.89
CA VAL A 263 15.42 11.25 -8.10
C VAL A 263 16.43 10.34 -8.79
N VAL A 264 17.69 10.48 -8.40
CA VAL A 264 18.81 9.57 -8.73
C VAL A 264 19.55 9.21 -7.43
N ARG A 265 20.51 8.28 -7.49
CA ARG A 265 21.43 8.03 -6.37
C ARG A 265 22.11 9.34 -5.94
N GLY A 266 22.20 9.55 -4.64
CA GLY A 266 22.82 10.71 -4.00
C GLY A 266 24.23 10.43 -3.47
N PRO A 267 24.85 11.43 -2.81
CA PRO A 267 26.25 11.37 -2.38
C PRO A 267 26.53 10.28 -1.32
N ASP A 268 25.57 9.99 -0.45
CA ASP A 268 25.74 9.01 0.63
C ASP A 268 25.32 7.59 0.24
N TRP A 269 25.08 7.35 -1.05
CA TRP A 269 24.59 6.08 -1.57
C TRP A 269 25.51 4.91 -1.22
N LYS A 270 24.92 3.89 -0.59
CA LYS A 270 25.61 2.65 -0.18
C LYS A 270 24.85 1.38 -0.56
N TRP A 271 23.92 1.50 -1.51
CA TRP A 271 22.92 0.47 -1.79
C TRP A 271 23.19 -0.27 -3.12
N GLU A 272 24.47 -0.44 -3.45
CA GLU A 272 24.93 -1.13 -4.65
C GLU A 272 24.23 -0.61 -5.92
N ASN A 273 23.72 -1.48 -6.80
CA ASN A 273 23.07 -1.09 -8.06
C ASN A 273 21.53 -1.22 -8.00
N GLN A 274 20.92 -0.95 -6.85
CA GLN A 274 19.46 -1.07 -6.69
C GLN A 274 18.64 -0.12 -7.58
N ASP A 275 19.22 1.00 -7.96
CA ASP A 275 18.66 2.03 -8.85
C ASP A 275 18.88 1.73 -10.34
N GLY A 276 19.68 0.72 -10.67
CA GLY A 276 19.98 0.35 -12.06
C GLY A 276 20.69 1.45 -12.86
N GLU A 277 21.39 2.35 -12.17
CA GLU A 277 22.07 3.54 -12.73
C GLU A 277 21.14 4.53 -13.44
N GLY A 278 19.90 4.65 -12.99
CA GLY A 278 18.95 5.58 -13.59
C GLY A 278 18.00 6.25 -12.62
N PRO A 279 17.06 7.06 -13.13
CA PRO A 279 16.18 7.83 -12.29
C PRO A 279 15.06 6.97 -11.70
N GLY A 280 14.49 7.46 -10.61
CA GLY A 280 13.32 6.91 -9.95
C GLY A 280 12.34 8.01 -9.54
N THR A 281 11.23 7.61 -8.94
CA THR A 281 10.16 8.49 -8.46
C THR A 281 9.95 8.27 -6.97
N VAL A 282 9.89 9.33 -6.17
CA VAL A 282 9.44 9.25 -4.78
C VAL A 282 7.97 8.82 -4.75
N VAL A 283 7.66 7.68 -4.14
CA VAL A 283 6.29 7.14 -4.06
C VAL A 283 5.70 7.14 -2.66
N GLY A 284 6.51 7.49 -1.65
CA GLY A 284 6.07 7.60 -0.27
C GLY A 284 7.22 7.87 0.69
N TYR A 285 6.96 7.62 1.97
CA TYR A 285 7.89 7.93 3.06
C TYR A 285 8.02 6.75 4.02
N GLY A 286 9.19 6.63 4.64
CA GLY A 286 9.42 5.76 5.79
C GLY A 286 9.33 6.52 7.10
N LYS A 287 9.63 5.85 8.22
CA LYS A 287 9.67 6.49 9.54
C LYS A 287 10.85 7.48 9.63
N GLY A 288 10.56 8.74 9.95
CA GLY A 288 11.58 9.79 10.07
C GLY A 288 12.02 10.34 8.71
N SER A 289 13.33 10.55 8.54
CA SER A 289 13.92 11.16 7.34
C SER A 289 14.26 10.14 6.24
N TRP A 290 13.27 9.30 5.90
CA TRP A 290 13.44 8.23 4.91
C TRP A 290 12.38 8.36 3.80
N VAL A 291 12.81 8.24 2.55
CA VAL A 291 11.96 8.37 1.35
C VAL A 291 11.86 7.04 0.63
N ARG A 292 10.65 6.66 0.20
CA ARG A 292 10.45 5.50 -0.67
C ARG A 292 10.53 5.93 -2.13
N VAL A 293 11.34 5.24 -2.91
CA VAL A 293 11.58 5.50 -4.33
C VAL A 293 11.28 4.25 -5.15
N HIS A 294 10.53 4.43 -6.24
CA HIS A 294 10.33 3.45 -7.30
C HIS A 294 11.30 3.74 -8.44
N TRP A 295 12.17 2.81 -8.80
CA TRP A 295 13.21 3.00 -9.83
C TRP A 295 12.75 2.56 -11.21
N ASP A 296 13.02 3.37 -12.23
CA ASP A 296 12.50 3.16 -13.58
C ASP A 296 13.06 1.90 -14.26
N TYR A 297 14.35 1.62 -14.09
CA TYR A 297 15.03 0.52 -14.81
C TYR A 297 14.93 -0.81 -14.10
N THR A 298 14.88 -0.80 -12.77
CA THR A 298 14.77 -2.03 -12.00
C THR A 298 13.32 -2.40 -11.74
N ASP A 299 12.36 -1.47 -11.83
CA ASP A 299 10.95 -1.66 -11.46
C ASP A 299 10.80 -2.07 -9.98
N HIS A 300 11.72 -1.59 -9.12
CA HIS A 300 11.74 -1.90 -7.69
C HIS A 300 11.48 -0.67 -6.82
N ASP A 301 10.72 -0.88 -5.74
CA ASP A 301 10.52 0.08 -4.65
C ASP A 301 11.54 -0.18 -3.52
N ASN A 302 12.26 0.86 -3.12
CA ASN A 302 13.18 0.80 -1.97
C ASN A 302 13.09 2.08 -1.14
N ILE A 303 13.65 2.05 0.07
CA ILE A 303 13.61 3.18 1.01
C ILE A 303 15.03 3.68 1.29
N TYR A 304 15.23 4.99 1.20
CA TYR A 304 16.52 5.65 1.21
C TYR A 304 16.55 6.80 2.22
N ARG A 305 17.72 7.10 2.78
CA ARG A 305 17.90 8.22 3.71
C ARG A 305 17.87 9.55 2.96
N TYR A 306 17.20 10.53 3.54
CA TYR A 306 17.21 11.90 3.06
C TYR A 306 17.18 12.85 4.26
N GLY A 307 18.38 13.16 4.79
CA GLY A 307 18.59 13.98 5.98
C GLY A 307 18.61 13.17 7.28
N GLY A 308 17.89 13.65 8.30
CA GLY A 308 17.83 13.06 9.63
C GLY A 308 19.07 13.30 10.50
N PRO A 309 19.19 12.64 11.67
CA PRO A 309 20.30 12.86 12.60
C PRO A 309 21.68 12.51 12.03
N GLU A 310 21.72 11.65 11.02
CA GLU A 310 22.94 11.25 10.32
C GLU A 310 23.31 12.19 9.16
N CYS A 311 22.45 13.16 8.81
CA CYS A 311 22.61 14.07 7.66
C CYS A 311 22.95 13.33 6.36
N ALA A 312 22.36 12.15 6.13
CA ALA A 312 22.68 11.31 4.98
C ALA A 312 21.67 11.49 3.84
N TYR A 313 22.15 11.67 2.62
CA TYR A 313 21.37 11.86 1.40
C TYR A 313 21.70 10.75 0.40
N ASP A 314 21.01 9.63 0.56
CA ASP A 314 21.15 8.48 -0.34
C ASP A 314 20.51 8.77 -1.70
N VAL A 315 19.55 9.69 -1.81
CA VAL A 315 18.91 10.05 -3.08
C VAL A 315 18.90 11.55 -3.29
N TRP A 316 18.94 11.97 -4.54
CA TRP A 316 18.99 13.38 -4.93
C TRP A 316 17.98 13.70 -6.01
N ILE A 317 17.43 14.91 -6.01
CA ILE A 317 16.41 15.32 -6.98
C ILE A 317 17.02 15.44 -8.37
N CYS A 318 16.31 14.98 -9.39
CA CYS A 318 16.65 15.16 -10.79
C CYS A 318 15.47 15.73 -11.59
N GLU A 319 15.76 16.23 -12.79
CA GLU A 319 14.76 16.78 -13.72
C GLU A 319 14.43 15.81 -14.88
N GLU A 320 14.95 14.58 -14.84
CA GLU A 320 14.66 13.59 -15.89
C GLU A 320 13.22 13.10 -15.75
N ALA A 321 12.38 13.52 -16.70
CA ALA A 321 11.00 13.09 -16.82
C ALA A 321 10.92 11.57 -17.04
N LYS A 322 9.95 10.92 -16.39
CA LYS A 322 9.67 9.50 -16.60
C LYS A 322 9.29 9.26 -18.07
N LYS A 323 10.05 8.38 -18.72
CA LYS A 323 9.68 7.83 -20.03
C LYS A 323 8.75 6.65 -19.82
N MET A 324 7.75 6.51 -20.68
CA MET A 324 6.88 5.34 -20.66
C MET A 324 7.66 4.10 -21.09
N ASP A 325 7.55 3.03 -20.31
CA ASP A 325 8.13 1.74 -20.70
C ASP A 325 7.30 1.13 -21.84
N GLU A 326 7.98 0.51 -22.81
CA GLU A 326 7.32 -0.13 -23.95
C GLU A 326 6.33 -1.21 -23.49
N GLY A 327 5.05 -1.05 -23.84
CA GLY A 327 3.98 -1.98 -23.49
C GLY A 327 3.20 -1.67 -22.22
N LYS A 328 3.60 -0.66 -21.42
CA LYS A 328 2.78 -0.16 -20.30
C LYS A 328 1.75 0.86 -20.81
N LEU A 329 0.52 0.77 -20.31
CA LEU A 329 -0.54 1.76 -20.60
C LEU A 329 -0.33 3.06 -19.81
N ILE A 330 0.18 2.95 -18.59
CA ILE A 330 0.53 4.05 -17.69
C ILE A 330 1.58 3.57 -16.70
N ASP A 331 2.43 4.47 -16.21
CA ASP A 331 3.55 4.11 -15.33
C ASP A 331 3.70 5.06 -14.13
N VAL A 332 4.41 4.60 -13.10
CA VAL A 332 4.77 5.42 -11.94
C VAL A 332 5.73 6.52 -12.37
N GLY A 333 5.52 7.74 -11.87
CA GLY A 333 6.29 8.93 -12.24
C GLY A 333 5.75 9.69 -13.45
N VAL A 334 4.76 9.13 -14.15
CA VAL A 334 4.16 9.77 -15.33
C VAL A 334 3.28 10.96 -14.92
N ARG A 335 3.33 12.01 -15.72
CA ARG A 335 2.49 13.20 -15.58
C ARG A 335 1.14 12.99 -16.24
N VAL A 336 0.08 13.41 -15.56
CA VAL A 336 -1.31 13.22 -16.00
C VAL A 336 -2.14 14.48 -15.76
N LYS A 337 -3.20 14.64 -16.55
CA LYS A 337 -4.27 15.62 -16.33
C LYS A 337 -5.62 14.92 -16.33
N ARG A 338 -6.69 15.61 -15.91
CA ARG A 338 -8.05 15.08 -16.05
C ARG A 338 -8.35 14.67 -17.50
N GLY A 339 -8.94 13.50 -17.65
CA GLY A 339 -9.25 12.84 -18.91
C GLY A 339 -10.72 12.88 -19.29
N PRO A 340 -11.11 12.20 -20.39
CA PRO A 340 -12.45 12.30 -20.97
C PRO A 340 -13.57 11.73 -20.07
N ASP A 341 -13.29 10.73 -19.23
CA ASP A 341 -14.29 10.12 -18.35
C ASP A 341 -14.33 10.74 -16.93
N TRP A 342 -13.56 11.81 -16.70
CA TRP A 342 -13.43 12.45 -15.40
C TRP A 342 -14.77 12.87 -14.80
N ARG A 343 -15.02 12.47 -13.55
CA ARG A 343 -16.27 12.75 -12.82
C ARG A 343 -16.08 13.29 -11.40
N TYR A 344 -14.86 13.71 -11.06
CA TYR A 344 -14.46 13.99 -9.67
C TYR A 344 -14.44 15.49 -9.32
N GLY A 345 -15.21 16.33 -10.04
CA GLY A 345 -15.21 17.77 -9.82
C GLY A 345 -13.82 18.38 -9.98
N ASP A 346 -13.39 19.22 -9.03
CA ASP A 346 -12.05 19.83 -9.01
C ASP A 346 -11.11 19.16 -7.99
N GLN A 347 -11.23 17.84 -7.79
CA GLN A 347 -10.30 17.08 -6.95
C GLN A 347 -8.84 17.14 -7.41
N ASP A 348 -8.60 17.46 -8.68
CA ASP A 348 -7.26 17.73 -9.24
C ASP A 348 -6.76 19.16 -8.97
N GLY A 349 -7.57 20.03 -8.35
CA GLY A 349 -7.24 21.45 -8.14
C GLY A 349 -7.72 22.38 -9.25
N GLY A 350 -8.53 21.87 -10.19
CA GLY A 350 -9.11 22.65 -11.29
C GLY A 350 -8.60 22.21 -12.67
N ASN A 351 -9.34 22.56 -13.72
CA ASN A 351 -9.07 22.08 -15.06
C ASN A 351 -7.69 22.54 -15.56
N GLY A 352 -6.92 21.61 -16.11
CA GLY A 352 -5.55 21.85 -16.60
C GLY A 352 -4.46 21.62 -15.55
N THR A 353 -4.82 21.25 -14.31
CA THR A 353 -3.82 20.88 -13.31
C THR A 353 -3.13 19.58 -13.69
N ILE A 354 -1.81 19.53 -13.52
CA ILE A 354 -0.99 18.36 -13.80
C ILE A 354 -0.67 17.65 -12.49
N GLY A 355 -0.95 16.35 -12.45
CA GLY A 355 -0.62 15.46 -11.34
C GLY A 355 0.45 14.47 -11.76
N VAL A 356 1.01 13.78 -10.76
CA VAL A 356 2.02 12.73 -10.97
C VAL A 356 1.49 11.41 -10.44
N VAL A 357 1.56 10.37 -11.25
CA VAL A 357 1.21 9.01 -10.84
C VAL A 357 2.27 8.51 -9.86
N TYR A 358 1.86 8.11 -8.67
CA TYR A 358 2.79 7.54 -7.67
C TYR A 358 2.48 6.08 -7.35
N LYS A 359 1.38 5.53 -7.88
CA LYS A 359 1.07 4.11 -7.80
C LYS A 359 0.18 3.70 -8.98
N VAL A 360 0.54 2.63 -9.66
CA VAL A 360 -0.29 1.97 -10.68
C VAL A 360 -0.80 0.65 -10.10
N GLU A 361 -2.10 0.41 -10.17
CA GLU A 361 -2.72 -0.87 -9.76
C GLU A 361 -2.99 -1.72 -11.01
N GLU A 362 -2.77 -3.04 -10.91
CA GLU A 362 -2.96 -3.99 -12.04
C GLU A 362 -4.38 -4.03 -12.61
N ASN A 363 -5.38 -3.54 -11.87
CA ASN A 363 -6.78 -3.46 -12.32
C ASN A 363 -7.05 -2.24 -13.23
N GLY A 364 -6.04 -1.42 -13.57
CA GLY A 364 -6.23 -0.21 -14.37
C GLY A 364 -6.74 0.99 -13.56
N LYS A 365 -6.49 1.01 -12.24
CA LYS A 365 -6.63 2.20 -11.39
C LYS A 365 -5.26 2.75 -11.04
N VAL A 366 -5.17 4.06 -10.83
CA VAL A 366 -3.90 4.73 -10.51
C VAL A 366 -4.09 5.75 -9.41
N LYS A 367 -3.11 5.89 -8.52
CA LYS A 367 -3.06 6.96 -7.53
C LYS A 367 -2.25 8.12 -8.05
N VAL A 368 -2.86 9.30 -8.02
CA VAL A 368 -2.25 10.53 -8.52
C VAL A 368 -2.07 11.51 -7.37
N ARG A 369 -0.88 12.10 -7.29
CA ARG A 369 -0.64 13.29 -6.48
C ARG A 369 -0.96 14.52 -7.30
N TRP A 370 -1.87 15.35 -6.81
CA TRP A 370 -2.17 16.67 -7.38
C TRP A 370 -1.50 17.77 -6.56
N PRO A 371 -0.97 18.84 -7.17
CA PRO A 371 -0.35 19.96 -6.44
C PRO A 371 -1.28 20.66 -5.45
N LYS A 372 -2.55 20.89 -5.82
CA LYS A 372 -3.55 21.62 -5.01
C LYS A 372 -4.84 20.83 -4.77
N GLY A 373 -4.77 19.52 -5.04
CA GLY A 373 -5.92 18.64 -5.11
C GLY A 373 -5.89 17.54 -4.06
N LYS A 374 -6.96 16.74 -4.03
CA LYS A 374 -7.03 15.54 -3.20
C LYS A 374 -6.33 14.39 -3.92
N ASN A 375 -5.23 13.91 -3.33
CA ASN A 375 -4.57 12.70 -3.80
C ASN A 375 -5.54 11.52 -3.67
N CYS A 376 -5.89 10.89 -4.79
CA CYS A 376 -6.93 9.88 -4.83
C CYS A 376 -6.67 8.84 -5.94
N ILE A 377 -7.57 7.87 -6.03
CA ILE A 377 -7.53 6.79 -7.03
C ILE A 377 -8.44 7.16 -8.21
N TYR A 378 -7.91 7.03 -9.43
CA TYR A 378 -8.58 7.36 -10.68
C TYR A 378 -8.50 6.18 -11.66
N ARG A 379 -9.46 6.07 -12.60
CA ARG A 379 -9.50 4.96 -13.57
C ARG A 379 -8.64 5.30 -14.79
N PHE A 380 -7.83 4.34 -15.20
CA PHE A 380 -7.04 4.35 -16.42
C PHE A 380 -7.12 2.97 -17.08
N GLY A 381 -8.29 2.68 -17.66
CA GLY A 381 -8.64 1.38 -18.25
C GLY A 381 -9.59 0.54 -17.41
N TYR A 382 -9.74 0.81 -16.11
CA TYR A 382 -10.74 0.15 -15.25
C TYR A 382 -12.17 0.44 -15.74
N ASP A 383 -12.96 -0.61 -15.97
CA ASP A 383 -14.31 -0.54 -16.55
C ASP A 383 -14.35 0.13 -17.95
N GLY A 384 -13.22 0.10 -18.67
CA GLY A 384 -13.06 0.76 -19.96
C GLY A 384 -13.04 2.30 -19.89
N LYS A 385 -12.80 2.86 -18.70
CA LYS A 385 -12.85 4.30 -18.44
C LYS A 385 -11.47 4.91 -18.22
N PHE A 386 -11.28 6.11 -18.75
CA PHE A 386 -10.04 6.88 -18.67
C PHE A 386 -10.34 8.25 -18.05
N ASP A 387 -10.28 8.30 -16.72
CA ASP A 387 -10.43 9.53 -15.94
C ASP A 387 -9.21 10.44 -16.10
N LEU A 388 -8.09 9.92 -16.61
CA LEU A 388 -6.85 10.66 -16.79
C LEU A 388 -6.38 10.61 -18.25
N THR A 389 -5.59 11.59 -18.63
CA THR A 389 -4.85 11.61 -19.88
C THR A 389 -3.39 11.85 -19.55
N ILE A 390 -2.52 11.01 -20.10
CA ILE A 390 -1.07 11.18 -20.00
C ILE A 390 -0.70 12.50 -20.66
N VAL A 391 0.11 13.27 -19.96
CA VAL A 391 0.73 14.45 -20.53
C VAL A 391 2.01 13.94 -21.16
N GLU A 392 2.00 13.81 -22.48
CA GLU A 392 3.24 13.66 -23.20
C GLU A 392 4.05 14.93 -22.98
N ASP A 393 5.26 14.74 -22.48
CA ASP A 393 6.27 15.75 -22.63
C ASP A 393 6.57 15.74 -24.12
N GLU A 394 5.83 16.56 -24.89
CA GLU A 394 6.34 17.01 -26.18
C GLU A 394 7.79 17.36 -25.89
N GLY A 395 8.69 16.61 -26.51
CA GLY A 395 10.09 16.71 -26.20
C GLY A 395 10.44 18.19 -26.14
N ALA A 396 11.33 18.55 -25.22
CA ALA A 396 12.07 19.80 -25.33
C ALA A 396 12.93 19.78 -26.61
N GLY A 397 12.31 19.60 -27.77
CA GLY A 397 12.71 20.04 -29.09
C GLY A 397 12.34 21.51 -29.33
N GLY A 398 11.96 22.25 -28.28
CA GLY A 398 12.27 23.66 -28.17
C GLY A 398 13.58 23.79 -27.38
N THR A 399 14.69 23.94 -28.09
CA THR A 399 16.06 24.20 -27.58
C THR A 399 16.14 24.66 -26.13
N ALA A 400 16.28 23.71 -25.22
CA ALA A 400 17.03 23.88 -23.99
C ALA A 400 17.97 22.67 -23.90
N SER A 401 19.00 22.71 -24.75
CA SER A 401 20.27 22.05 -24.46
C SER A 401 20.55 22.15 -22.96
N GLY A 402 21.15 21.11 -22.37
CA GLY A 402 21.98 21.27 -21.17
C GLY A 402 22.87 22.49 -21.39
N GLY A 403 22.42 23.62 -20.87
CA GLY A 403 23.03 24.91 -21.11
C GLY A 403 24.02 25.06 -19.99
N ALA A 404 25.29 25.28 -20.34
CA ALA A 404 26.36 25.54 -19.40
C ALA A 404 25.89 26.47 -18.26
N PRO A 405 26.37 26.26 -17.02
CA PRO A 405 26.02 27.10 -15.88
C PRO A 405 26.18 28.58 -16.23
N GLN A 406 25.25 29.42 -15.74
CA GLN A 406 25.25 30.82 -16.13
C GLN A 406 26.49 31.52 -15.59
N MET A 407 27.29 32.05 -16.49
CA MET A 407 28.52 32.77 -16.16
C MET A 407 28.20 34.24 -15.84
N ASP A 408 28.85 34.75 -14.82
CA ASP A 408 28.93 36.17 -14.52
C ASP A 408 29.80 36.84 -15.60
N GLU A 409 29.24 37.80 -16.34
CA GLU A 409 29.92 38.41 -17.49
C GLU A 409 31.16 39.24 -17.09
N ASP A 410 31.23 39.69 -15.84
CA ASP A 410 32.35 40.49 -15.32
C ASP A 410 33.50 39.63 -14.78
N SER A 411 33.21 38.44 -14.25
CA SER A 411 34.21 37.57 -13.61
C SER A 411 34.49 36.25 -14.34
N GLY A 412 33.65 35.83 -15.28
CA GLY A 412 33.74 34.54 -15.96
C GLY A 412 33.45 33.34 -15.05
N MET A 413 32.95 33.58 -13.83
CA MET A 413 32.66 32.57 -12.82
C MET A 413 31.19 32.14 -12.87
N ILE A 414 30.89 30.97 -12.32
CA ILE A 414 29.54 30.40 -12.31
C ILE A 414 28.71 31.05 -11.22
N VAL A 415 27.49 31.46 -11.55
CA VAL A 415 26.52 32.00 -10.61
C VAL A 415 25.46 30.97 -10.28
N VAL A 416 25.29 30.71 -9.00
CA VAL A 416 24.20 29.86 -8.47
C VAL A 416 23.43 30.61 -7.40
N TRP A 417 22.14 30.31 -7.31
CA TRP A 417 21.30 30.77 -6.22
C TRP A 417 21.10 29.63 -5.24
N GLN A 418 21.16 29.94 -3.95
CA GLN A 418 20.97 29.00 -2.87
C GLN A 418 19.91 29.50 -1.90
N TRP A 419 19.30 28.56 -1.18
CA TRP A 419 18.39 28.84 -0.07
C TRP A 419 18.79 28.00 1.14
N LYS A 420 18.47 28.52 2.33
CA LYS A 420 18.89 27.91 3.59
C LYS A 420 17.76 27.07 4.17
N SER A 421 18.02 25.78 4.38
CA SER A 421 17.09 24.83 4.99
C SER A 421 17.80 24.09 6.11
N ASN A 422 17.21 24.05 7.30
CA ASN A 422 17.76 23.36 8.48
C ASN A 422 19.24 23.68 8.77
N GLY A 423 19.64 24.94 8.53
CA GLY A 423 21.02 25.41 8.74
C GLY A 423 22.00 25.13 7.60
N MET A 424 21.58 24.44 6.54
CA MET A 424 22.40 24.10 5.37
C MET A 424 21.97 24.89 4.12
N TRP A 425 22.91 25.23 3.25
CA TRP A 425 22.64 25.89 1.98
C TRP A 425 22.38 24.87 0.88
N LEU A 426 21.21 24.95 0.24
CA LEU A 426 20.78 24.11 -0.86
C LEU A 426 20.72 24.93 -2.15
N MET A 427 21.20 24.40 -3.26
CA MET A 427 21.12 25.07 -4.56
C MET A 427 19.71 25.02 -5.12
N TYR A 428 19.26 26.14 -5.69
CA TYR A 428 18.10 26.13 -6.58
C TYR A 428 18.42 25.38 -7.88
N PRO A 429 17.45 24.66 -8.47
CA PRO A 429 17.61 24.03 -9.78
C PRO A 429 18.17 25.02 -10.81
N GLU A 430 19.00 24.55 -11.75
CA GLU A 430 19.73 25.43 -12.69
C GLU A 430 18.80 26.39 -13.45
N TYR A 431 17.61 25.92 -13.87
CA TYR A 431 16.63 26.77 -14.55
C TYR A 431 16.06 27.87 -13.65
N VAL A 432 15.89 27.59 -12.35
CA VAL A 432 15.42 28.56 -11.34
C VAL A 432 16.54 29.55 -11.04
N SER A 433 17.76 29.07 -10.79
CA SER A 433 18.94 29.93 -10.62
C SER A 433 19.12 30.89 -11.80
N ARG A 434 18.89 30.42 -13.02
CA ARG A 434 18.90 31.25 -14.25
C ARG A 434 17.81 32.32 -14.22
N GLN A 435 16.59 31.98 -13.86
CA GLN A 435 15.47 32.93 -13.77
C GLN A 435 15.70 33.98 -12.68
N LEU A 436 16.19 33.54 -11.51
CA LEU A 436 16.53 34.42 -10.39
C LEU A 436 17.66 35.37 -10.78
N GLU A 437 18.72 34.89 -11.43
CA GLU A 437 19.82 35.74 -11.87
C GLU A 437 19.37 36.77 -12.91
N GLN A 438 18.54 36.37 -13.87
CA GLN A 438 17.99 37.30 -14.86
C GLN A 438 17.09 38.36 -14.21
N ALA A 439 16.25 37.97 -13.25
CA ALA A 439 15.39 38.89 -12.52
C ALA A 439 16.20 39.84 -11.61
N TYR A 440 17.20 39.31 -10.91
CA TYR A 440 18.09 40.09 -10.04
C TYR A 440 18.93 41.10 -10.81
N LYS A 441 19.41 40.74 -12.01
CA LYS A 441 20.13 41.68 -12.90
C LYS A 441 19.21 42.79 -13.42
N ARG A 442 17.91 42.52 -13.61
CA ARG A 442 16.93 43.53 -14.04
C ARG A 442 16.57 44.50 -12.91
N ASP A 443 16.36 43.98 -11.70
CA ASP A 443 16.04 44.77 -10.52
C ASP A 443 16.57 44.09 -9.25
N ARG A 444 17.66 44.65 -8.69
CA ARG A 444 18.31 44.11 -7.48
C ARG A 444 17.51 44.33 -6.21
N THR A 445 16.48 45.17 -6.23
CA THR A 445 15.62 45.49 -5.08
C THR A 445 14.22 44.94 -5.21
N GLY A 446 13.90 44.36 -6.37
CA GLY A 446 12.61 43.79 -6.69
C GLY A 446 12.39 42.40 -6.10
N SER A 447 11.37 41.74 -6.62
CA SER A 447 11.07 40.35 -6.29
C SER A 447 10.83 39.52 -7.54
N CYS A 448 10.95 38.20 -7.38
CA CYS A 448 10.72 37.22 -8.42
C CYS A 448 9.89 36.07 -7.86
N SER A 449 8.82 35.70 -8.55
CA SER A 449 8.07 34.48 -8.25
C SER A 449 8.57 33.35 -9.15
N VAL A 450 8.98 32.25 -8.54
CA VAL A 450 9.43 31.05 -9.24
C VAL A 450 8.67 29.85 -8.70
N GLU A 451 8.60 28.80 -9.51
CA GLU A 451 8.05 27.52 -9.09
C GLU A 451 9.20 26.53 -8.95
N VAL A 452 9.32 25.91 -7.77
CA VAL A 452 10.38 24.94 -7.46
C VAL A 452 9.71 23.72 -6.86
N HIS A 453 9.85 22.55 -7.51
CA HIS A 453 9.20 21.31 -7.10
C HIS A 453 7.67 21.44 -6.89
N SER A 454 7.00 22.19 -7.77
CA SER A 454 5.56 22.51 -7.69
C SER A 454 5.13 23.42 -6.52
N LEU A 455 6.07 23.99 -5.77
CA LEU A 455 5.82 24.97 -4.72
C LEU A 455 6.09 26.38 -5.25
N ARG A 456 5.19 27.32 -4.96
CA ARG A 456 5.35 28.73 -5.35
C ARG A 456 6.20 29.45 -4.32
N ARG A 457 7.30 29.99 -4.82
CA ARG A 457 8.36 30.64 -4.06
C ARG A 457 8.49 32.08 -4.51
N HIS A 458 8.40 33.00 -3.56
CA HIS A 458 8.51 34.43 -3.82
C HIS A 458 9.79 34.97 -3.21
N ILE A 459 10.80 35.16 -4.06
CA ILE A 459 12.11 35.66 -3.69
C ILE A 459 12.07 37.18 -3.67
N ASN A 460 12.43 37.78 -2.56
CA ASN A 460 12.67 39.21 -2.42
C ASN A 460 14.18 39.46 -2.38
N PHE A 461 14.70 40.16 -3.38
CA PHE A 461 16.13 40.40 -3.53
C PHE A 461 16.68 41.45 -2.56
N SER A 462 15.82 42.36 -2.07
CA SER A 462 16.21 43.35 -1.06
C SER A 462 16.43 42.71 0.31
N SER A 463 15.54 41.81 0.73
CA SER A 463 15.66 41.13 2.02
C SER A 463 16.44 39.83 1.95
N MET A 464 16.77 39.36 0.74
CA MET A 464 17.38 38.05 0.50
C MET A 464 16.59 36.93 1.19
N THR A 465 15.27 36.98 1.02
CA THR A 465 14.34 36.00 1.58
C THR A 465 13.52 35.36 0.48
N ASP A 466 13.24 34.08 0.66
CA ASP A 466 12.29 33.34 -0.15
C ASP A 466 11.10 32.91 0.69
N HIS A 467 9.91 33.37 0.33
CA HIS A 467 8.67 32.99 0.98
C HIS A 467 7.95 31.91 0.18
N CYS A 468 7.72 30.74 0.78
CA CYS A 468 6.96 29.66 0.19
C CYS A 468 5.49 29.75 0.63
N SER A 469 4.62 30.17 -0.29
CA SER A 469 3.21 30.43 0.04
C SER A 469 2.42 29.17 0.39
N ASP A 470 2.87 28.00 -0.05
CA ASP A 470 2.16 26.73 0.15
C ASP A 470 2.36 26.16 1.58
N ILE A 471 3.40 26.57 2.29
CA ILE A 471 3.72 26.13 3.66
C ILE A 471 3.82 27.28 4.67
N ASP A 472 3.65 28.52 4.21
CA ASP A 472 3.74 29.75 5.01
C ASP A 472 5.08 29.91 5.77
N GLU A 473 6.18 29.46 5.15
CA GLU A 473 7.53 29.59 5.69
C GLU A 473 8.40 30.52 4.84
N THR A 474 9.40 31.12 5.47
CA THR A 474 10.35 32.03 4.82
C THR A 474 11.78 31.56 5.06
N PHE A 475 12.55 31.40 3.99
CA PHE A 475 13.92 30.93 3.99
C PHE A 475 14.89 32.05 3.65
N GLU A 476 16.11 31.99 4.17
CA GLU A 476 17.22 32.85 3.71
C GLU A 476 17.65 32.40 2.30
N VAL A 477 17.93 33.33 1.40
CA VAL A 477 18.53 33.04 0.09
C VAL A 477 19.85 33.78 -0.09
N GLN A 478 20.72 33.24 -0.94
CA GLN A 478 21.94 33.93 -1.32
C GLN A 478 22.28 33.68 -2.79
N ARG A 479 22.95 34.67 -3.38
CA ARG A 479 23.63 34.56 -4.66
C ARG A 479 25.09 34.23 -4.40
N LEU A 480 25.55 33.11 -4.94
CA LEU A 480 26.93 32.64 -4.79
C LEU A 480 27.62 32.63 -6.16
N VAL A 481 28.86 33.11 -6.17
CA VAL A 481 29.73 33.10 -7.35
C VAL A 481 30.87 32.15 -7.05
N MET A 482 31.09 31.16 -7.91
CA MET A 482 32.06 30.08 -7.69
C MET A 482 32.77 29.68 -8.98
N THR A 483 33.94 29.06 -8.85
CA THR A 483 34.69 28.49 -9.98
C THR A 483 34.02 27.23 -10.54
N GLN A 484 34.41 26.80 -11.75
CA GLN A 484 33.92 25.54 -12.34
C GLN A 484 34.24 24.32 -11.46
N GLU A 485 35.44 24.27 -10.87
CA GLU A 485 35.84 23.19 -9.96
C GLU A 485 34.98 23.18 -8.68
N GLU A 486 34.73 24.35 -8.07
CA GLU A 486 33.85 24.45 -6.89
C GLU A 486 32.38 24.11 -7.21
N TYR A 487 31.92 24.45 -8.42
CA TYR A 487 30.58 24.10 -8.87
C TYR A 487 30.42 22.60 -9.08
N GLU A 488 31.39 21.94 -9.70
CA GLU A 488 31.40 20.49 -9.87
C GLU A 488 31.49 19.78 -8.52
N ALA A 489 32.36 20.25 -7.61
CA ALA A 489 32.45 19.72 -6.24
C ALA A 489 31.21 19.98 -5.38
N SER A 490 30.32 20.90 -5.76
CA SER A 490 29.04 21.15 -5.08
C SER A 490 27.88 20.28 -5.62
N LYS A 491 28.11 19.56 -6.73
CA LYS A 491 27.17 18.60 -7.32
C LYS A 491 27.44 17.15 -6.88
N GLU A 492 28.69 16.86 -6.50
CA GLU A 492 29.09 15.68 -5.72
C GLU A 492 28.66 15.82 -4.26
#